data_AF-A0A2N8PKR3-F1
#
_entry.id   AF-A0A2N8PKR3-F1
#
_cell.length_a   1.000
_cell.length_b   1.000
_cell.length_c   1.000
_cell.angle_alpha   90.00
_cell.angle_beta   90.00
_cell.angle_gamma   90.00
#
_symmetry.space_group_name_H-M   'P 1'
#
loop_
_entity.id
_entity.type
_entity.pdbx_description
1 polymer ?
#
loop_
_entity_poly.entity_id
_entity_poly.type
_entity_poly.pdbx_seq_one_letter_code
_entity_poly.pdbx_strand_id
1 'polypeptide(L)'
;MSTNRTARKNGPSQRDLRAITREMPVITAEVEVLDAQIALLNRPPSKVAVRELRHAQARLLKARREATNGQRRTRKAPAQAALGTAVAA
;
A
#
# COMPACT_ATOMS: atom_id res chain seq x y z
N MET A 1 34.60 28.00 -15.58
CA MET A 1 33.49 27.32 -16.28
C MET A 1 33.72 25.83 -16.09
N SER A 2 32.98 25.05 -15.31
CA SER A 2 31.53 24.91 -15.21
C SER A 2 31.16 24.55 -13.75
N THR A 3 30.31 25.36 -13.12
CA THR A 3 29.78 25.11 -11.78
C THR A 3 28.61 24.14 -11.90
N ASN A 4 28.87 22.84 -11.76
CA ASN A 4 27.81 21.83 -11.68
C ASN A 4 27.09 21.94 -10.32
N ARG A 5 26.33 23.02 -10.15
CA ARG A 5 25.52 23.41 -8.98
C ARG A 5 24.19 22.65 -8.95
N THR A 6 24.19 21.36 -9.25
CA THR A 6 23.01 20.52 -9.02
C THR A 6 23.28 19.66 -7.79
N ALA A 7 23.08 20.26 -6.62
CA ALA A 7 22.92 19.53 -5.38
C ALA A 7 21.74 18.56 -5.55
N ARG A 8 22.02 17.33 -6.00
CA ARG A 8 21.02 16.27 -6.09
C ARG A 8 20.50 16.03 -4.68
N LYS A 9 19.25 16.39 -4.43
CA LYS A 9 18.55 16.04 -3.19
C LYS A 9 18.47 14.51 -3.07
N ASN A 10 19.37 13.99 -2.24
CA ASN A 10 19.31 12.87 -1.31
C ASN A 10 17.97 12.12 -1.21
N GLY A 11 17.90 10.90 -1.77
CA GLY A 11 17.05 9.77 -1.35
C GLY A 11 15.51 9.96 -1.38
N PRO A 12 14.74 8.85 -1.26
CA PRO A 12 13.30 8.91 -1.07
C PRO A 12 12.97 9.61 0.25
N SER A 13 11.94 10.47 0.24
CA SER A 13 11.50 11.14 1.46
C SER A 13 10.80 10.17 2.41
N GLN A 14 10.69 10.54 3.69
CA GLN A 14 9.92 9.77 4.68
C GLN A 14 8.46 9.55 4.26
N ARG A 15 7.88 10.50 3.51
CA ARG A 15 6.52 10.35 2.97
C ARG A 15 6.48 9.26 1.89
N ASP A 16 7.48 9.22 1.01
CA ASP A 16 7.57 8.24 -0.07
C ASP A 16 7.79 6.84 0.50
N LEU A 17 8.71 6.71 1.46
CA LEU A 17 8.94 5.43 2.16
C LEU A 17 7.68 4.92 2.87
N ARG A 18 6.93 5.82 3.52
CA ARG A 18 5.64 5.46 4.16
C ARG A 18 4.57 5.08 3.14
N ALA A 19 4.59 5.64 1.93
CA ALA A 19 3.66 5.23 0.87
C ALA A 19 3.95 3.79 0.43
N ILE A 20 5.22 3.45 0.21
CA ILE A 20 5.66 2.09 -0.14
C ILE A 20 5.24 1.09 0.93
N THR A 21 5.52 1.37 2.21
CA THR A 21 5.12 0.46 3.31
C THR A 21 3.61 0.21 3.35
N ARG A 22 2.79 1.19 2.96
CA ARG A 22 1.32 1.03 2.91
C ARG A 22 0.85 0.23 1.70
N GLU A 23 1.64 0.19 0.64
CA GLU A 23 1.34 -0.57 -0.58
C GLU A 23 1.73 -2.05 -0.43
N MET A 24 2.74 -2.36 0.38
CA MET A 24 3.23 -3.73 0.59
C MET A 24 2.12 -4.77 0.87
N PRO A 25 1.13 -4.53 1.75
CA PRO A 25 0.07 -5.50 1.99
C PRO A 25 -0.78 -5.83 0.76
N VAL A 26 -0.99 -4.84 -0.13
CA VAL A 26 -1.72 -5.06 -1.39
C VAL A 26 -0.87 -5.93 -2.32
N ILE A 27 0.41 -5.58 -2.49
CA ILE A 27 1.33 -6.32 -3.35
C ILE A 27 1.45 -7.77 -2.90
N THR A 28 1.62 -8.03 -1.60
CA THR A 28 1.68 -9.40 -1.06
C THR A 28 0.39 -10.17 -1.37
N ALA A 29 -0.79 -9.56 -1.19
CA ALA A 29 -2.05 -10.21 -1.52
C ALA A 29 -2.23 -10.46 -3.03
N GLU A 30 -1.68 -9.63 -3.91
CA GLU A 30 -1.66 -9.87 -5.36
C GLU A 30 -0.78 -11.06 -5.71
N VAL A 31 0.39 -11.20 -5.08
CA VAL A 31 1.27 -12.36 -5.24
C VAL A 31 0.55 -13.64 -4.82
N GLU A 32 -0.17 -13.64 -3.69
CA GLU A 32 -0.94 -14.82 -3.27
C GLU A 32 -2.04 -15.22 -4.28
N VAL A 33 -2.67 -14.23 -4.94
CA VAL A 33 -3.64 -14.52 -6.02
C VAL A 33 -2.93 -15.16 -7.21
N LEU A 34 -1.76 -14.63 -7.60
CA LEU A 34 -0.95 -15.19 -8.67
C LEU A 34 -0.50 -16.62 -8.35
N ASP A 35 -0.03 -16.89 -7.13
CA ASP A 35 0.36 -18.22 -6.70
C ASP A 35 -0.81 -19.22 -6.81
N ALA A 36 -2.01 -18.80 -6.38
CA ALA A 36 -3.21 -19.62 -6.51
C ALA A 36 -3.62 -19.86 -7.98
N GLN A 37 -3.46 -18.87 -8.84
CA GLN A 37 -3.70 -19.01 -10.29
C GLN A 37 -2.68 -19.93 -10.95
N ILE A 38 -1.39 -19.78 -10.64
CA ILE A 38 -0.31 -20.63 -11.12
C ILE A 38 -0.54 -22.08 -10.68
N ALA A 39 -0.96 -22.29 -9.43
CA ALA A 39 -1.31 -23.62 -8.94
C ALA A 39 -2.46 -24.25 -9.74
N LEU A 40 -3.45 -23.48 -10.19
CA LEU A 40 -4.54 -23.98 -11.04
C LEU A 40 -4.10 -24.30 -12.47
N LEU A 41 -3.09 -23.62 -13.00
CA LEU A 41 -2.53 -23.90 -14.32
C LEU A 41 -1.67 -25.17 -14.31
N ASN A 42 -1.03 -25.49 -13.19
CA ASN A 42 -0.08 -26.61 -13.08
C ASN A 42 -0.72 -27.94 -12.67
N ARG A 43 -2.00 -27.97 -12.26
CA ARG A 43 -2.67 -29.20 -11.78
C ARG A 43 -4.13 -29.25 -12.24
N PRO A 44 -4.73 -30.45 -12.37
CA PRO A 44 -6.16 -30.57 -12.62
C PRO A 44 -6.96 -29.77 -11.59
N PRO A 45 -8.00 -29.02 -12.00
CA PRO A 45 -8.75 -28.16 -11.10
C PRO A 45 -9.37 -28.98 -9.97
N SER A 46 -9.12 -28.57 -8.73
CA SER A 46 -9.66 -29.18 -7.52
C SER A 46 -10.50 -28.18 -6.73
N LYS A 47 -11.47 -28.69 -5.95
CA LYS A 47 -12.30 -27.85 -5.06
C LYS A 47 -11.44 -27.03 -4.08
N VAL A 48 -10.31 -27.60 -3.64
CA VAL A 48 -9.35 -26.92 -2.75
C VAL A 48 -8.69 -25.76 -3.46
N ALA A 49 -8.16 -25.97 -4.67
CA ALA A 49 -7.49 -24.94 -5.44
C ALA A 49 -8.43 -23.76 -5.77
N VAL A 50 -9.69 -24.04 -6.13
CA VAL A 50 -10.70 -23.00 -6.38
C VAL A 50 -11.04 -22.22 -5.09
N ARG A 51 -11.03 -22.89 -3.94
CA ARG A 51 -11.25 -22.23 -2.64
C ARG A 51 -10.05 -21.35 -2.26
N GLU A 52 -8.82 -21.81 -2.50
CA GLU A 52 -7.59 -21.03 -2.28
C GLU A 52 -7.61 -19.73 -3.11
N LEU A 53 -7.95 -19.81 -4.40
CA LEU A 53 -8.08 -18.64 -5.26
C LEU A 53 -9.11 -17.63 -4.73
N ARG A 54 -10.29 -18.10 -4.32
CA ARG A 54 -11.33 -17.22 -3.76
C ARG A 54 -10.88 -16.53 -2.47
N HIS A 55 -10.17 -17.25 -1.60
CA HIS A 55 -9.64 -16.66 -0.37
C HIS A 55 -8.56 -15.62 -0.65
N ALA A 56 -7.64 -15.89 -1.58
CA ALA A 56 -6.62 -14.94 -2.00
C ALA A 56 -7.25 -13.66 -2.58
N GLN A 57 -8.28 -13.80 -3.43
CA GLN A 57 -9.03 -12.66 -3.98
C GLN A 57 -9.72 -11.85 -2.87
N ALA A 58 -10.34 -12.51 -1.88
CA ALA A 58 -10.96 -11.82 -0.75
C ALA A 58 -9.93 -11.06 0.10
N ARG A 59 -8.73 -11.62 0.32
CA ARG A 59 -7.63 -10.95 1.00
C ARG A 59 -7.14 -9.72 0.22
N LEU A 60 -7.01 -9.83 -1.10
CA LEU A 60 -6.64 -8.71 -1.96
C LEU A 60 -7.66 -7.55 -1.87
N LEU A 61 -8.95 -7.85 -1.96
CA LEU A 61 -9.99 -6.83 -1.83
C LEU A 61 -9.96 -6.13 -0.46
N LYS A 62 -9.73 -6.89 0.61
CA LYS A 62 -9.57 -6.35 1.96
C LYS A 62 -8.34 -5.42 2.04
N ALA A 63 -7.19 -5.87 1.55
CA ALA A 63 -5.95 -5.08 1.56
C ALA A 63 -6.10 -3.77 0.77
N ARG A 64 -6.71 -3.81 -0.42
CA ARG A 64 -6.99 -2.59 -1.22
C ARG A 64 -7.91 -1.63 -0.47
N ARG A 65 -8.97 -2.14 0.16
CA ARG A 65 -9.89 -1.32 0.98
C ARG A 65 -9.16 -0.64 2.14
N GLU A 66 -8.31 -1.38 2.84
CA GLU A 66 -7.52 -0.87 3.96
C GLU A 66 -6.50 0.18 3.51
N ALA A 67 -5.80 -0.05 2.41
CA ALA A 67 -4.86 0.90 1.82
C ALA A 67 -5.57 2.21 1.45
N THR A 68 -6.69 2.16 0.70
CA THR A 68 -7.44 3.36 0.32
C THR A 68 -7.97 4.13 1.54
N ASN A 69 -8.54 3.42 2.53
CA ASN A 69 -9.06 4.06 3.73
C ASN A 69 -7.95 4.67 4.61
N GLY A 70 -6.79 4.01 4.69
CA GLY A 70 -5.60 4.53 5.36
C GLY A 70 -5.09 5.82 4.67
N GLN A 71 -5.00 5.82 3.34
CA GLN A 71 -4.62 7.02 2.56
C GLN A 71 -5.57 8.19 2.85
N ARG A 72 -6.88 7.94 2.83
CA ARG A 72 -7.91 8.96 3.11
C ARG A 72 -7.84 9.50 4.53
N ARG A 73 -7.62 8.65 5.55
CA ARG A 73 -7.39 9.10 6.93
C ARG A 73 -6.17 10.02 7.03
N THR A 74 -5.09 9.69 6.33
CA THR A 74 -3.86 10.52 6.38
C THR A 74 -4.00 11.85 5.62
N ARG A 75 -4.80 11.91 4.56
CA ARG A 75 -5.16 13.17 3.88
C ARG A 75 -6.07 14.07 4.72
N LYS A 76 -6.97 13.50 5.54
CA LYS A 76 -7.87 14.27 6.43
C LYS A 76 -7.13 14.86 7.65
N ALA A 77 -5.96 14.31 8.00
CA ALA A 77 -5.26 14.60 9.25
C ALA A 77 -4.44 15.92 9.37
N PRO A 78 -4.30 16.84 8.38
CA PRO A 78 -3.60 18.10 8.67
C PRO A 78 -4.52 19.30 8.94
N ALA A 79 -5.85 19.21 8.79
CA ALA A 79 -6.72 20.40 8.87
C ALA A 79 -7.33 20.67 10.26
N GLN A 80 -7.35 19.71 11.19
CA GLN A 80 -8.04 19.87 12.49
C GLN A 80 -7.10 20.07 13.68
N ALA A 81 -5.78 19.85 13.51
CA ALA A 81 -4.80 19.99 14.59
C ALA A 81 -4.29 21.43 14.81
N ALA A 82 -4.67 22.39 13.96
CA ALA A 82 -4.16 23.77 14.00
C ALA A 82 -5.09 24.79 14.69
N LEU A 83 -6.22 24.37 15.27
CA LEU A 83 -7.21 25.28 15.90
C LEU A 83 -7.15 25.31 17.44
N GLY A 84 -6.15 24.68 18.08
CA GLY A 84 -6.16 24.44 19.53
C GLY A 84 -5.10 25.16 20.39
N THR A 85 -4.11 25.85 19.82
CA THR A 85 -2.95 26.34 20.58
C THR A 85 -2.70 27.84 20.42
N ALA A 86 -3.73 28.65 20.60
CA ALA A 86 -3.61 30.09 20.72
C ALA A 86 -4.60 30.68 21.76
N VAL A 87 -4.67 30.09 22.96
CA VAL A 87 -5.21 30.76 24.16
C VAL A 87 -4.44 30.28 25.37
N ALA A 88 -3.32 30.93 25.66
CA ALA A 88 -2.72 31.01 27.00
C ALA A 88 -1.84 32.27 26.99
N ALA A 89 -2.48 33.37 27.38
CA ALA A 89 -1.83 34.59 27.85
C ALA A 89 -1.27 34.36 29.26
#